data_AF-A0A7K4EA82-F1
#
_entry.id   AF-A0A7K4EA82-F1
#
_cell.length_a   1.000
_cell.length_b   1.000
_cell.length_c   1.000
_cell.angle_alpha   90.00
_cell.angle_beta   90.00
_cell.angle_gamma   90.00
#
_symmetry.space_group_name_H-M   'P 1'
#
loop_
_entity.id
_entity.type
_entity.pdbx_description
1 polymer ?
#
loop_
_entity_poly.entity_id
_entity_poly.type
_entity_poly.pdbx_seq_one_letter_code
_entity_poly.pdbx_strand_id
1 'polypeptide(L)'
;MTEPLLAQQHATVRARPWALAAGMAVLLAMGFQADRVEAAASPEAEVWSTLSAKSDKGLLLDVTRAGARLVMVGERGHILFSDDQGKTWTQAKVPTRQLLTAVTFVDDKHGWAVGHDAQILASSDGGATWSKQYEDLSREAPLLDVWFENPQHGLAIGAYGAMLETTDGGQNWQDVGDRLDNPDGLHLNGIARVKDAGLVIVGEQGSLYRSSDDGQTWEKLESPYEGSFFGVIGTAQANTLLAYGLRANLYRSTDFGSTWQPISLQAARGPLQFGLASATLLDDGSLVLVGNGGTVLRSSDDGQTFSVFNRPDRLALAGASGLSDGNLILVGQGGAHYATATGAERAQP
;
A
#
# COMPACT_ATOMS: atom_id res chain seq x y z
N MET A 1 -63.83 39.36 1.02
CA MET A 1 -63.89 38.49 2.21
C MET A 1 -62.68 38.82 3.06
N THR A 2 -62.77 39.89 3.86
CA THR A 2 -63.21 39.91 5.28
C THR A 2 -62.16 39.33 6.23
N GLU A 3 -61.27 40.23 6.64
CA GLU A 3 -60.99 40.64 8.04
C GLU A 3 -60.50 39.67 9.13
N PRO A 4 -59.79 40.22 10.16
CA PRO A 4 -58.74 39.58 10.95
C PRO A 4 -59.13 39.47 12.44
N LEU A 5 -58.19 39.15 13.34
CA LEU A 5 -58.35 39.48 14.76
C LEU A 5 -57.04 39.83 15.48
N LEU A 6 -57.05 41.07 16.00
CA LEU A 6 -56.22 41.72 17.01
C LEU A 6 -56.11 40.88 18.31
N ALA A 7 -54.95 40.76 18.96
CA ALA A 7 -54.27 41.69 19.89
C ALA A 7 -54.98 41.91 21.24
N GLN A 8 -54.24 41.70 22.34
CA GLN A 8 -54.17 42.46 23.62
C GLN A 8 -53.56 41.56 24.72
N GLN A 9 -52.36 41.83 25.24
CA GLN A 9 -51.91 42.83 26.24
C GLN A 9 -52.03 42.40 27.73
N HIS A 10 -50.85 42.40 28.35
CA HIS A 10 -50.40 42.35 29.75
C HIS A 10 -51.32 42.90 30.86
N ALA A 11 -51.24 42.29 32.06
CA ALA A 11 -51.00 42.99 33.34
C ALA A 11 -50.71 42.01 34.50
N THR A 12 -50.10 42.54 35.55
CA THR A 12 -49.25 41.88 36.56
C THR A 12 -49.80 41.94 38.00
N VAL A 13 -49.11 41.19 38.90
CA VAL A 13 -48.90 41.37 40.37
C VAL A 13 -49.98 40.89 41.38
N ARG A 14 -49.63 39.93 42.28
CA ARG A 14 -49.31 40.13 43.74
C ARG A 14 -49.35 38.86 44.62
N ALA A 15 -48.24 38.67 45.36
CA ALA A 15 -48.03 38.30 46.78
C ALA A 15 -48.50 36.96 47.44
N ARG A 16 -47.56 36.42 48.25
CA ARG A 16 -47.49 35.22 49.16
C ARG A 16 -48.45 35.33 50.39
N PRO A 17 -48.64 34.37 51.36
CA PRO A 17 -47.69 33.35 51.91
C PRO A 17 -48.25 32.03 52.56
N TRP A 18 -47.34 31.26 53.22
CA TRP A 18 -47.51 30.15 54.22
C TRP A 18 -47.93 28.75 53.68
N ALA A 19 -47.54 27.59 54.23
CA ALA A 19 -46.54 27.14 55.20
C ALA A 19 -46.43 25.59 55.08
N LEU A 20 -45.38 25.02 55.69
CA LEU A 20 -44.99 23.61 55.73
C LEU A 20 -46.10 22.62 56.14
N ALA A 21 -46.06 21.42 55.53
CA ALA A 21 -46.32 20.16 56.24
C ALA A 21 -45.51 19.03 55.60
N ALA A 22 -44.61 18.45 56.41
CA ALA A 22 -43.77 17.32 56.06
C ALA A 22 -44.59 16.02 56.06
N GLY A 23 -44.31 15.16 55.09
CA GLY A 23 -44.80 13.78 55.04
C GLY A 23 -43.83 12.94 54.23
N MET A 24 -42.81 12.39 54.89
CA MET A 24 -41.92 11.39 54.32
C MET A 24 -42.72 10.10 54.04
N ALA A 25 -42.80 9.72 52.78
CA ALA A 25 -43.02 8.33 52.39
C ALA A 25 -41.71 7.83 51.78
N VAL A 26 -40.96 7.06 52.56
CA VAL A 26 -39.80 6.30 52.09
C VAL A 26 -40.34 5.16 51.22
N LEU A 27 -40.26 5.31 49.91
CA LEU A 27 -40.37 4.20 48.97
C LEU A 27 -38.98 3.55 48.85
N LEU A 28 -38.85 2.36 49.42
CA LEU A 28 -37.75 1.44 49.15
C LEU A 28 -37.85 1.01 47.67
N ALA A 29 -37.27 1.79 46.77
CA ALA A 29 -36.91 1.30 45.45
C ALA A 29 -35.66 0.44 45.64
N MET A 30 -35.83 -0.88 45.68
CA MET A 30 -34.72 -1.80 45.43
C MET A 30 -34.29 -1.57 43.98
N GLY A 31 -33.32 -0.69 43.78
CA GLY A 31 -32.62 -0.57 42.52
C GLY A 31 -31.86 -1.86 42.28
N PHE A 32 -32.31 -2.66 41.32
CA PHE A 32 -31.41 -3.61 40.68
C PHE A 32 -30.37 -2.79 39.92
N GLN A 33 -29.23 -2.52 40.54
CA GLN A 33 -28.02 -2.25 39.77
C GLN A 33 -27.66 -3.58 39.11
N ALA A 34 -28.08 -3.74 37.85
CA ALA A 34 -27.37 -4.65 36.98
C ALA A 34 -26.00 -4.03 36.78
N ASP A 35 -25.01 -4.51 37.53
CA ASP A 35 -23.62 -4.29 37.17
C ASP A 35 -23.49 -4.77 35.72
N ARG A 36 -23.35 -3.82 34.79
CA ARG A 36 -22.82 -4.17 33.48
C ARG A 36 -21.40 -4.61 33.76
N VAL A 37 -21.23 -5.91 33.88
CA VAL A 37 -19.94 -6.54 33.65
C VAL A 37 -19.63 -6.21 32.19
N GLU A 38 -18.89 -5.13 31.97
CA GLU A 38 -18.15 -4.95 30.74
C GLU A 38 -17.26 -6.18 30.67
N ALA A 39 -17.62 -7.13 29.81
CA ALA A 39 -16.74 -8.22 29.48
C ALA A 39 -15.49 -7.56 28.92
N ALA A 40 -14.41 -7.51 29.71
CA ALA A 40 -13.10 -7.17 29.21
C ALA A 40 -12.90 -8.06 27.98
N ALA A 41 -12.77 -7.45 26.81
CA ALA A 41 -12.48 -8.18 25.60
C ALA A 41 -11.25 -9.03 25.92
N SER A 42 -11.40 -10.35 25.88
CA SER A 42 -10.26 -11.25 25.92
C SER A 42 -9.30 -10.76 24.84
N PRO A 43 -7.98 -10.60 25.11
CA PRO A 43 -7.06 -10.29 24.04
C PRO A 43 -7.28 -11.32 22.95
N GLU A 44 -7.69 -10.88 21.76
CA GLU A 44 -7.91 -11.77 20.64
C GLU A 44 -6.61 -12.56 20.45
N ALA A 45 -6.72 -13.89 20.48
CA ALA A 45 -5.53 -14.73 20.36
C ALA A 45 -4.80 -14.37 19.07
N GLU A 46 -3.50 -14.07 19.15
CA GLU A 46 -2.70 -13.73 17.98
C GLU A 46 -2.91 -14.75 16.85
N VAL A 47 -3.40 -14.25 15.72
CA VAL A 47 -3.75 -15.08 14.57
C VAL A 47 -2.52 -15.20 13.67
N TRP A 48 -1.91 -16.38 13.67
CA TRP A 48 -0.71 -16.64 12.89
C TRP A 48 -1.00 -17.12 11.47
N SER A 49 -0.10 -16.77 10.54
CA SER A 49 -0.09 -17.23 9.15
C SER A 49 -0.12 -18.76 9.06
N THR A 50 -0.91 -19.28 8.13
CA THR A 50 -1.01 -20.73 7.93
C THR A 50 0.23 -21.27 7.21
N LEU A 51 0.98 -22.16 7.85
CA LEU A 51 2.13 -22.84 7.23
C LEU A 51 1.69 -23.71 6.06
N SER A 52 2.38 -23.60 4.93
CA SER A 52 2.11 -24.38 3.72
C SER A 52 3.41 -24.89 3.11
N ALA A 53 3.44 -26.18 2.75
CA ALA A 53 4.54 -26.76 1.97
C ALA A 53 4.59 -26.30 0.50
N LYS A 54 3.60 -25.51 0.07
CA LYS A 54 3.47 -24.96 -1.29
C LYS A 54 3.25 -23.45 -1.28
N SER A 55 3.70 -22.77 -0.24
CA SER A 55 3.57 -21.31 -0.12
C SER A 55 4.23 -20.58 -1.29
N ASP A 56 5.32 -21.12 -1.84
CA ASP A 56 5.99 -20.62 -3.04
C ASP A 56 5.21 -20.85 -4.35
N LYS A 57 4.06 -21.55 -4.31
CA LYS A 57 3.15 -21.81 -5.44
C LYS A 57 1.79 -21.12 -5.30
N GLY A 58 1.56 -20.41 -4.19
CA GLY A 58 0.35 -19.64 -3.92
C GLY A 58 0.35 -18.27 -4.61
N LEU A 59 -0.67 -17.46 -4.39
CA LEU A 59 -0.65 -16.08 -4.86
C LEU A 59 0.39 -15.26 -4.08
N LEU A 60 1.39 -14.74 -4.79
CA LEU A 60 2.37 -13.79 -4.26
C LEU A 60 2.19 -12.44 -4.97
N LEU A 61 2.24 -11.34 -4.22
CA LEU A 61 1.93 -10.00 -4.71
C LEU A 61 3.16 -9.11 -4.87
N ASP A 62 4.20 -9.33 -4.07
CA ASP A 62 5.40 -8.51 -4.16
C ASP A 62 6.67 -9.29 -3.76
N VAL A 63 7.81 -8.82 -4.27
CA VAL A 63 9.14 -9.37 -4.01
C VAL A 63 10.17 -8.25 -3.94
N THR A 64 11.00 -8.29 -2.91
CA THR A 64 12.09 -7.33 -2.71
C THR A 64 13.35 -8.02 -2.19
N ARG A 65 14.41 -7.23 -1.97
CA ARG A 65 15.68 -7.69 -1.41
C ARG A 65 15.95 -7.05 -0.05
N ALA A 66 16.31 -7.89 0.92
CA ALA A 66 16.95 -7.50 2.17
C ALA A 66 18.46 -7.80 2.05
N GLY A 67 19.22 -6.86 1.51
CA GLY A 67 20.61 -7.10 1.11
C GLY A 67 20.70 -8.20 0.03
N ALA A 68 21.27 -9.36 0.36
CA ALA A 68 21.36 -10.50 -0.57
C ALA A 68 20.13 -11.42 -0.53
N ARG A 69 19.34 -11.36 0.55
CA ARG A 69 18.16 -12.22 0.75
C ARG A 69 16.99 -11.71 -0.08
N LEU A 70 16.24 -12.63 -0.67
CA LEU A 70 14.94 -12.33 -1.29
C LEU A 70 13.84 -12.46 -0.25
N VAL A 71 12.87 -11.55 -0.28
CA VAL A 71 11.66 -11.59 0.56
C VAL A 71 10.45 -11.39 -0.33
N MET A 72 9.42 -12.22 -0.16
CA MET A 72 8.18 -12.19 -0.93
C MET A 72 6.98 -12.16 0.00
N VAL A 73 5.90 -11.49 -0.41
CA VAL A 73 4.65 -11.45 0.37
C VAL A 73 3.45 -11.82 -0.50
N GLY A 74 2.38 -12.31 0.12
CA GLY A 74 1.19 -12.72 -0.61
C GLY A 74 0.01 -13.16 0.25
N GLU A 75 -0.75 -14.13 -0.26
CA GLU A 75 -1.99 -14.57 0.36
C GLU A 75 -1.80 -15.15 1.77
N ARG A 76 -2.82 -15.03 2.62
CA ARG A 76 -2.89 -15.72 3.91
C ARG A 76 -1.76 -15.37 4.89
N GLY A 77 -1.24 -14.16 4.81
CA GLY A 77 -0.12 -13.67 5.62
C GLY A 77 1.20 -14.36 5.26
N HIS A 78 1.32 -14.92 4.05
CA HIS A 78 2.55 -15.57 3.62
C HIS A 78 3.63 -14.52 3.41
N ILE A 79 4.71 -14.67 4.17
CA ILE A 79 6.00 -14.06 3.89
C ILE A 79 7.00 -15.19 3.71
N LEU A 80 7.70 -15.20 2.58
CA LEU A 80 8.73 -16.17 2.24
C LEU A 80 10.05 -15.45 2.11
N PHE A 81 11.14 -16.10 2.55
CA PHE A 81 12.48 -15.60 2.31
C PHE A 81 13.41 -16.69 1.80
N SER A 82 14.45 -16.25 1.08
CA SER A 82 15.47 -17.12 0.51
C SER A 82 16.85 -16.49 0.58
N ASP A 83 17.80 -17.24 1.15
CA ASP A 83 19.21 -16.89 1.25
C ASP A 83 20.06 -17.45 0.11
N ASP A 84 19.48 -18.28 -0.75
CA ASP A 84 20.18 -19.01 -1.82
C ASP A 84 19.68 -18.62 -3.22
N GLN A 85 19.17 -17.39 -3.35
CA GLN A 85 18.68 -16.80 -4.60
C GLN A 85 17.46 -17.56 -5.17
N GLY A 86 16.55 -17.92 -4.26
CA GLY A 86 15.24 -18.51 -4.49
C GLY A 86 15.22 -20.04 -4.59
N LYS A 87 16.37 -20.71 -4.46
CA LYS A 87 16.48 -22.16 -4.74
C LYS A 87 15.68 -22.92 -3.69
N THR A 88 15.74 -22.42 -2.46
CA THR A 88 14.89 -22.84 -1.36
C THR A 88 14.18 -21.64 -0.75
N TRP A 89 12.96 -21.87 -0.28
CA TRP A 89 12.12 -20.88 0.36
C TRP A 89 11.77 -21.32 1.78
N THR A 90 11.91 -20.40 2.72
CA THR A 90 11.45 -20.57 4.10
C THR A 90 10.26 -19.66 4.34
N GLN A 91 9.14 -20.21 4.83
CA GLN A 91 8.00 -19.41 5.25
C GLN A 91 8.24 -18.85 6.65
N ALA A 92 8.21 -17.53 6.78
CA ALA A 92 8.29 -16.85 8.05
C ALA A 92 7.03 -17.08 8.89
N LYS A 93 7.15 -16.97 10.21
CA LYS A 93 6.01 -16.96 11.13
C LYS A 93 5.52 -15.52 11.26
N VAL A 94 4.30 -15.26 10.77
CA VAL A 94 3.76 -13.90 10.66
C VAL A 94 2.47 -13.77 11.47
N PRO A 95 2.26 -12.70 12.27
CA PRO A 95 1.11 -12.55 13.16
C PRO A 95 -0.15 -12.04 12.42
N THR A 96 -0.41 -12.59 11.23
CA THR A 96 -1.64 -12.34 10.47
C THR A 96 -1.95 -13.45 9.48
N ARG A 97 -3.21 -13.52 9.03
CA ARG A 97 -3.66 -14.31 7.87
C ARG A 97 -4.20 -13.43 6.74
N GLN A 98 -4.04 -12.12 6.83
CA GLN A 98 -4.51 -11.23 5.78
C GLN A 98 -3.61 -11.25 4.56
N LEU A 99 -4.18 -10.89 3.42
CA LEU A 99 -3.42 -10.69 2.19
C LEU A 99 -2.45 -9.53 2.39
N LEU A 100 -1.16 -9.78 2.13
CA LEU A 100 -0.11 -8.76 2.12
C LEU A 100 0.12 -8.30 0.69
N THR A 101 0.19 -7.00 0.48
CA THR A 101 0.19 -6.33 -0.83
C THR A 101 1.57 -5.87 -1.26
N ALA A 102 2.38 -5.34 -0.35
CA ALA A 102 3.71 -4.79 -0.64
C ALA A 102 4.69 -5.06 0.50
N VAL A 103 5.98 -5.11 0.16
CA VAL A 103 7.09 -5.27 1.11
C VAL A 103 8.29 -4.41 0.71
N THR A 104 8.89 -3.74 1.69
CA THR A 104 10.09 -2.93 1.48
C THR A 104 11.13 -3.19 2.55
N PHE A 105 12.40 -2.99 2.21
CA PHE A 105 13.54 -3.05 3.13
C PHE A 105 14.42 -1.82 2.92
N VAL A 106 14.81 -1.17 4.01
CA VAL A 106 15.75 -0.03 3.97
C VAL A 106 17.20 -0.46 4.10
N ASP A 107 17.44 -1.65 4.64
CA ASP A 107 18.75 -2.28 4.75
C ASP A 107 18.63 -3.82 4.75
N ASP A 108 19.68 -4.54 5.17
CA ASP A 108 19.69 -6.00 5.17
C ASP A 108 18.86 -6.64 6.30
N LYS A 109 18.25 -5.84 7.18
CA LYS A 109 17.55 -6.29 8.38
C LYS A 109 16.16 -5.71 8.56
N HIS A 110 16.03 -4.40 8.37
CA HIS A 110 14.85 -3.62 8.67
C HIS A 110 13.94 -3.55 7.45
N GLY A 111 12.73 -4.08 7.58
CA GLY A 111 11.75 -4.08 6.52
C GLY A 111 10.33 -4.04 7.04
N TRP A 112 9.42 -3.59 6.18
CA TRP A 112 8.00 -3.42 6.45
C TRP A 112 7.18 -4.10 5.38
N ALA A 113 6.05 -4.69 5.79
CA ALA A 113 5.08 -5.28 4.90
C ALA A 113 3.69 -4.74 5.25
N VAL A 114 2.90 -4.45 4.22
CA VAL A 114 1.55 -3.89 4.39
C VAL A 114 0.51 -4.73 3.67
N GLY A 115 -0.77 -4.52 3.98
CA GLY A 115 -1.84 -5.28 3.35
C GLY A 115 -3.26 -4.92 3.76
N HIS A 116 -4.15 -5.90 3.62
CA HIS A 116 -5.54 -5.81 4.02
C HIS A 116 -5.70 -5.53 5.53
N ASP A 117 -6.84 -4.96 5.91
CA ASP A 117 -7.17 -4.48 7.27
C ASP A 117 -6.22 -3.38 7.79
N ALA A 118 -5.71 -2.56 6.87
CA ALA A 118 -4.71 -1.54 7.11
C ALA A 118 -3.49 -2.05 7.88
N GLN A 119 -3.10 -3.32 7.70
CA GLN A 119 -2.03 -3.90 8.52
C GLN A 119 -0.67 -3.39 8.12
N ILE A 120 0.17 -3.13 9.13
CA ILE A 120 1.59 -2.84 8.97
C ILE A 120 2.37 -3.80 9.87
N LEU A 121 3.29 -4.53 9.27
CA LEU A 121 4.21 -5.45 9.92
C LEU A 121 5.63 -4.92 9.77
N ALA A 122 6.48 -5.19 10.75
CA ALA A 122 7.90 -4.87 10.71
C ALA A 122 8.77 -6.09 11.03
N SER A 123 9.95 -6.12 10.42
CA SER A 123 11.04 -7.06 10.64
C SER A 123 12.31 -6.29 11.01
N SER A 124 13.14 -6.88 11.86
CA SER A 124 14.49 -6.39 12.17
C SER A 124 15.59 -7.46 11.96
N ASP A 125 15.26 -8.56 11.27
CA ASP A 125 16.15 -9.72 11.05
C ASP A 125 16.17 -10.21 9.59
N GLY A 126 15.85 -9.31 8.65
CA GLY A 126 15.86 -9.61 7.22
C GLY A 126 14.65 -10.43 6.79
N GLY A 127 13.51 -10.29 7.46
CA GLY A 127 12.24 -10.93 7.12
C GLY A 127 12.06 -12.34 7.66
N ALA A 128 12.91 -12.79 8.59
CA ALA A 128 12.78 -14.11 9.21
C ALA A 128 11.67 -14.12 10.28
N THR A 129 11.51 -13.01 11.01
CA THR A 129 10.41 -12.80 11.96
C THR A 129 9.76 -11.43 11.77
N TRP A 130 8.46 -11.37 12.11
CA TRP A 130 7.64 -10.18 11.90
C TRP A 130 6.79 -9.88 13.12
N SER A 131 6.67 -8.60 13.46
CA SER A 131 5.76 -8.08 14.49
C SER A 131 4.75 -7.14 13.86
N LYS A 132 3.49 -7.22 14.30
CA LYS A 132 2.45 -6.25 13.89
C LYS A 132 2.69 -4.92 14.62
N GLN A 133 2.76 -3.83 13.86
CA GLN A 133 2.93 -2.47 14.36
C GLN A 133 1.63 -1.67 14.34
N TYR A 134 0.77 -1.94 13.35
CA TYR A 134 -0.49 -1.22 13.18
C TYR A 134 -1.55 -2.11 12.55
N GLU A 135 -2.80 -1.89 12.92
CA GLU A 135 -4.01 -2.40 12.25
C GLU A 135 -5.18 -1.47 12.54
N ASP A 136 -6.10 -1.36 11.59
CA ASP A 136 -7.38 -0.69 11.79
C ASP A 136 -8.48 -1.48 11.08
N LEU A 137 -9.09 -2.40 11.85
CA LEU A 137 -10.18 -3.24 11.35
C LEU A 137 -11.44 -2.43 11.01
N SER A 138 -11.60 -1.24 11.58
CA SER A 138 -12.78 -0.39 11.37
C SER A 138 -12.71 0.40 10.06
N ARG A 139 -11.48 0.68 9.60
CA ARG A 139 -11.21 1.40 8.36
C ARG A 139 -11.57 0.59 7.12
N GLU A 140 -11.47 -0.74 7.18
CA GLU A 140 -11.68 -1.68 6.05
C GLU A 140 -10.92 -1.30 4.75
N ALA A 141 -9.89 -0.46 4.83
CA ALA A 141 -9.14 0.01 3.67
C ALA A 141 -7.77 -0.68 3.60
N PRO A 142 -7.49 -1.49 2.58
CA PRO A 142 -6.18 -2.09 2.40
C PRO A 142 -5.12 -1.03 2.16
N LEU A 143 -3.94 -1.23 2.76
CA LEU A 143 -2.73 -0.56 2.35
C LEU A 143 -2.20 -1.27 1.10
N LEU A 144 -1.77 -0.49 0.11
CA LEU A 144 -1.42 -0.97 -1.23
C LEU A 144 0.08 -0.86 -1.50
N ASP A 145 0.77 0.09 -0.86
CA ASP A 145 2.21 0.27 -1.01
C ASP A 145 2.83 0.90 0.25
N VAL A 146 4.14 0.74 0.41
CA VAL A 146 4.89 1.23 1.57
C VAL A 146 6.30 1.68 1.16
N TRP A 147 6.67 2.86 1.63
CA TRP A 147 7.99 3.44 1.41
C TRP A 147 8.63 3.84 2.74
N PHE A 148 9.94 3.62 2.86
CA PHE A 148 10.72 4.09 4.00
C PHE A 148 11.99 4.77 3.50
N GLU A 149 12.33 5.88 4.15
CA GLU A 149 13.60 6.60 3.92
C GLU A 149 14.75 5.92 4.66
N ASN A 150 14.48 5.51 5.89
CA ASN A 150 15.40 4.98 6.87
C ASN A 150 14.60 4.17 7.91
N PRO A 151 15.23 3.51 8.90
CA PRO A 151 14.48 2.70 9.85
C PRO A 151 13.56 3.46 10.82
N GLN A 152 13.48 4.79 10.74
CA GLN A 152 12.65 5.64 11.61
C GLN A 152 11.48 6.27 10.85
N HIS A 153 11.69 6.69 9.60
CA HIS A 153 10.73 7.48 8.84
C HIS A 153 10.19 6.72 7.62
N GLY A 154 8.87 6.61 7.52
CA GLY A 154 8.19 5.94 6.41
C GLY A 154 6.72 6.29 6.26
N LEU A 155 6.20 5.97 5.08
CA LEU A 155 4.83 6.20 4.65
C LEU A 155 4.22 4.90 4.13
N ALA A 156 2.99 4.60 4.55
CA ALA A 156 2.17 3.55 3.95
C ALA A 156 0.93 4.19 3.31
N ILE A 157 0.62 3.80 2.07
CA ILE A 157 -0.49 4.36 1.30
C ILE A 157 -1.47 3.29 0.87
N GLY A 158 -2.71 3.66 0.53
CA GLY A 158 -3.67 2.67 0.05
C GLY A 158 -5.05 3.18 -0.32
N ALA A 159 -6.02 2.27 -0.18
CA ALA A 159 -7.39 2.49 -0.60
C ALA A 159 -8.07 3.63 0.19
N TYR A 160 -9.05 4.25 -0.46
CA TYR A 160 -9.83 5.36 0.10
C TYR A 160 -8.95 6.51 0.61
N GLY A 161 -7.88 6.84 -0.11
CA GLY A 161 -6.94 7.91 0.26
C GLY A 161 -6.09 7.62 1.51
N ALA A 162 -5.90 6.36 1.92
CA ALA A 162 -5.04 6.03 3.06
C ALA A 162 -3.65 6.62 2.89
N MET A 163 -3.18 7.40 3.88
CA MET A 163 -1.77 7.75 4.00
C MET A 163 -1.41 7.77 5.49
N LEU A 164 -0.59 6.80 5.90
CA LEU A 164 -0.12 6.67 7.27
C LEU A 164 1.38 6.99 7.32
N GLU A 165 1.80 7.77 8.30
CA GLU A 165 3.20 8.16 8.52
C GLU A 165 3.70 7.66 9.86
N THR A 166 4.96 7.23 9.89
CA THR A 166 5.72 7.04 11.12
C THR A 166 7.02 7.81 11.06
N THR A 167 7.44 8.37 12.19
CA THR A 167 8.74 9.04 12.38
C THR A 167 9.57 8.41 13.50
N ASP A 168 9.11 7.28 14.05
CA ASP A 168 9.73 6.56 15.18
C ASP A 168 9.93 5.06 14.92
N GLY A 169 9.97 4.67 13.65
CA GLY A 169 10.19 3.28 13.21
C GLY A 169 8.96 2.40 13.37
N GLY A 170 7.78 3.00 13.35
CA GLY A 170 6.48 2.33 13.44
C GLY A 170 6.06 1.99 14.87
N GLN A 171 6.60 2.68 15.88
CA GLN A 171 6.02 2.62 17.23
C GLN A 171 4.68 3.37 17.26
N ASN A 172 4.58 4.45 16.48
CA ASN A 172 3.35 5.18 16.23
C ASN A 172 3.17 5.42 14.73
N TRP A 173 1.94 5.22 14.27
CA TRP A 173 1.49 5.53 12.90
C TRP A 173 0.36 6.54 12.98
N GLN A 174 0.46 7.61 12.20
CA GLN A 174 -0.52 8.70 12.15
C GLN A 174 -1.15 8.78 10.77
N ASP A 175 -2.47 8.93 10.70
CA ASP A 175 -3.15 9.24 9.44
C ASP A 175 -2.87 10.70 9.07
N VAL A 176 -2.30 10.89 7.89
CA VAL A 176 -1.84 12.15 7.32
C VAL A 176 -2.42 12.37 5.92
N GLY A 177 -3.49 11.64 5.56
CA GLY A 177 -4.13 11.73 4.25
C GLY A 177 -4.69 13.12 3.93
N ASP A 178 -4.97 13.93 4.95
CA ASP A 178 -5.42 15.33 4.82
C ASP A 178 -4.34 16.27 4.25
N ARG A 179 -3.07 15.84 4.20
CA ARG A 179 -1.98 16.55 3.51
C ARG A 179 -2.11 16.51 1.99
N LEU A 180 -2.94 15.61 1.44
CA LEU A 180 -3.17 15.48 -0.01
C LEU A 180 -4.47 16.19 -0.42
N ASP A 181 -4.45 16.88 -1.57
CA ASP A 181 -5.65 17.39 -2.23
C ASP A 181 -6.45 16.26 -2.93
N ASN A 182 -7.04 15.39 -2.11
CA ASN A 182 -7.79 14.20 -2.50
C ASN A 182 -9.18 14.15 -1.83
N PRO A 183 -10.07 15.13 -2.09
CA PRO A 183 -11.35 15.26 -1.40
C PRO A 183 -12.31 14.08 -1.65
N ASP A 184 -12.12 13.37 -2.76
CA ASP A 184 -12.94 12.22 -3.15
C ASP A 184 -12.42 10.89 -2.59
N GLY A 185 -11.29 10.91 -1.87
CA GLY A 185 -10.70 9.69 -1.30
C GLY A 185 -10.31 8.66 -2.36
N LEU A 186 -9.77 9.09 -3.51
CA LEU A 186 -9.28 8.19 -4.54
C LEU A 186 -8.16 7.30 -4.00
N HIS A 187 -8.07 6.05 -4.48
CA HIS A 187 -7.04 5.14 -3.98
C HIS A 187 -5.64 5.60 -4.39
N LEU A 188 -4.70 5.46 -3.47
CA LEU A 188 -3.28 5.69 -3.70
C LEU A 188 -2.63 4.33 -3.94
N ASN A 189 -2.12 4.10 -5.14
CA ASN A 189 -1.72 2.78 -5.61
C ASN A 189 -0.21 2.53 -5.55
N GLY A 190 0.62 3.58 -5.61
CA GLY A 190 2.07 3.42 -5.55
C GLY A 190 2.79 4.69 -5.12
N ILE A 191 3.89 4.51 -4.40
CA ILE A 191 4.76 5.57 -3.89
C ILE A 191 6.22 5.25 -4.23
N ALA A 192 6.97 6.23 -4.72
CA ALA A 192 8.40 6.03 -4.98
C ALA A 192 9.22 7.28 -4.72
N ARG A 193 10.47 7.05 -4.31
CA ARG A 193 11.52 8.07 -4.32
C ARG A 193 12.04 8.27 -5.74
N VAL A 194 12.12 9.53 -6.14
CA VAL A 194 12.80 10.00 -7.34
C VAL A 194 14.16 10.54 -6.94
N LYS A 195 15.21 10.02 -7.57
CA LYS A 195 16.59 10.36 -7.26
C LYS A 195 16.84 11.87 -7.38
N ASP A 196 17.49 12.44 -6.38
CA ASP A 196 17.85 13.85 -6.28
C ASP A 196 16.66 14.84 -6.39
N ALA A 197 15.42 14.36 -6.12
CA ALA A 197 14.21 15.18 -6.23
C ALA A 197 13.30 15.07 -5.00
N GLY A 198 12.69 13.90 -4.75
CA GLY A 198 11.68 13.75 -3.70
C GLY A 198 10.75 12.55 -3.94
N LEU A 199 9.56 12.57 -3.37
CA LEU A 199 8.57 11.48 -3.47
C LEU A 199 7.52 11.78 -4.53
N VAL A 200 7.00 10.72 -5.15
CA VAL A 200 5.80 10.78 -5.99
C VAL A 200 4.83 9.69 -5.56
N ILE A 201 3.55 10.05 -5.47
CA ILE A 201 2.42 9.12 -5.28
C ILE A 201 1.59 9.13 -6.57
N VAL A 202 1.22 7.93 -7.02
CA VAL A 202 0.23 7.71 -8.09
C VAL A 202 -1.01 7.01 -7.56
N GLY A 203 -2.14 7.19 -8.24
CA GLY A 203 -3.39 6.57 -7.83
C GLY A 203 -4.43 6.41 -8.92
N GLU A 204 -5.66 6.23 -8.47
CA GLU A 204 -6.84 6.12 -9.33
C GLU A 204 -7.16 7.41 -10.08
N GLN A 205 -7.81 7.26 -11.23
CA GLN A 205 -8.26 8.37 -12.08
C GLN A 205 -7.16 9.40 -12.40
N GLY A 206 -5.94 8.93 -12.62
CA GLY A 206 -4.81 9.78 -12.92
C GLY A 206 -4.26 10.57 -11.74
N SER A 207 -4.65 10.25 -10.49
CA SER A 207 -4.15 10.97 -9.32
C SER A 207 -2.63 10.92 -9.25
N LEU A 208 -2.01 12.09 -9.11
CA LEU A 208 -0.58 12.30 -9.05
C LEU A 208 -0.25 13.38 -8.02
N TYR A 209 0.64 13.06 -7.11
CA TYR A 209 1.14 14.00 -6.10
C TYR A 209 2.66 13.88 -6.01
N ARG A 210 3.35 14.99 -5.74
CA ARG A 210 4.78 14.95 -5.42
C ARG A 210 5.10 15.74 -4.17
N SER A 211 6.18 15.36 -3.52
CA SER A 211 6.72 16.03 -2.33
C SER A 211 8.23 16.21 -2.49
N SER A 212 8.74 17.41 -2.21
CA SER A 212 10.17 17.73 -2.26
C SER A 212 10.84 17.75 -0.88
N ASP A 213 10.08 17.44 0.17
CA ASP A 213 10.48 17.50 1.58
C ASP A 213 10.16 16.19 2.32
N ASP A 214 10.29 15.08 1.60
CA ASP A 214 10.14 13.70 2.09
C ASP A 214 8.76 13.40 2.71
N GLY A 215 7.70 14.04 2.19
CA GLY A 215 6.30 13.72 2.53
C GLY A 215 5.65 14.69 3.54
N GLN A 216 6.37 15.74 3.93
CA GLN A 216 5.82 16.78 4.82
C GLN A 216 4.79 17.66 4.09
N THR A 217 5.07 18.06 2.86
CA THR A 217 4.15 18.80 2.00
C THR A 217 4.01 18.16 0.63
N TRP A 218 2.80 18.27 0.06
CA TRP A 218 2.47 17.64 -1.22
C TRP A 218 1.83 18.65 -2.17
N GLU A 219 2.19 18.53 -3.44
CA GLU A 219 1.54 19.24 -4.54
C GLU A 219 0.89 18.23 -5.48
N LYS A 220 -0.34 18.53 -5.91
CA LYS A 220 -1.05 17.76 -6.93
C LYS A 220 -0.55 18.16 -8.32
N LEU A 221 -0.27 17.17 -9.15
CA LEU A 221 0.23 17.38 -10.50
C LEU A 221 -0.87 17.20 -11.55
N GLU A 222 -0.68 17.84 -12.70
CA GLU A 222 -1.49 17.55 -13.88
C GLU A 222 -1.13 16.18 -14.44
N SER A 223 -2.16 15.35 -14.66
CA SER A 223 -1.95 14.00 -15.14
C SER A 223 -1.89 13.92 -16.67
N PRO A 224 -0.96 13.14 -17.24
CA PRO A 224 -0.95 12.86 -18.67
C PRO A 224 -2.02 11.82 -19.08
N TYR A 225 -2.79 11.32 -18.11
CA TYR A 225 -3.70 10.19 -18.26
C TYR A 225 -4.85 10.24 -17.26
N GLU A 226 -6.09 10.00 -17.70
CA GLU A 226 -7.26 10.02 -16.81
C GLU A 226 -7.60 8.66 -16.17
N GLY A 227 -6.90 7.58 -16.52
CA GLY A 227 -7.14 6.27 -15.91
C GLY A 227 -6.20 5.98 -14.74
N SER A 228 -6.39 4.82 -14.11
CA SER A 228 -5.60 4.46 -12.93
C SER A 228 -4.15 4.12 -13.28
N PHE A 229 -3.24 4.79 -12.58
CA PHE A 229 -1.88 4.32 -12.42
C PHE A 229 -1.85 3.25 -11.33
N PHE A 230 -1.08 2.18 -11.56
CA PHE A 230 -0.89 1.11 -10.59
C PHE A 230 0.50 1.16 -9.95
N GLY A 231 1.41 1.99 -10.45
CA GLY A 231 2.65 2.26 -9.75
C GLY A 231 3.51 3.34 -10.40
N VAL A 232 4.56 3.70 -9.69
CA VAL A 232 5.54 4.71 -10.03
C VAL A 232 6.93 4.21 -9.63
N ILE A 233 7.96 4.59 -10.38
CA ILE A 233 9.34 4.25 -10.04
C ILE A 233 10.30 5.36 -10.46
N GLY A 234 11.24 5.70 -9.57
CA GLY A 234 12.40 6.53 -9.92
C GLY A 234 13.45 5.74 -10.69
N THR A 235 14.18 6.39 -11.59
CA THR A 235 15.25 5.72 -12.34
C THR A 235 16.63 5.99 -11.73
N ALA A 236 17.68 5.48 -12.38
CA ALA A 236 19.06 5.76 -11.96
C ALA A 236 19.47 7.24 -12.20
N GLN A 237 18.70 7.98 -13.01
CA GLN A 237 18.95 9.39 -13.32
C GLN A 237 18.18 10.32 -12.39
N ALA A 238 18.81 11.46 -12.08
CA ALA A 238 18.19 12.51 -11.27
C ALA A 238 16.87 12.98 -11.90
N ASN A 239 15.88 13.30 -11.07
CA ASN A 239 14.57 13.84 -11.45
C ASN A 239 13.76 12.97 -12.43
N THR A 240 14.20 11.75 -12.70
CA THR A 240 13.62 10.90 -13.74
C THR A 240 12.80 9.78 -13.12
N LEU A 241 11.59 9.60 -13.66
CA LEU A 241 10.63 8.64 -13.17
C LEU A 241 9.72 8.10 -14.28
N LEU A 242 9.11 6.95 -13.99
CA LEU A 242 8.06 6.34 -14.79
C LEU A 242 6.77 6.22 -13.97
N ALA A 243 5.64 6.52 -14.59
CA ALA A 243 4.31 6.19 -14.07
C ALA A 243 3.64 5.19 -15.02
N TYR A 244 3.06 4.12 -14.46
CA TYR A 244 2.52 3.01 -15.25
C TYR A 244 1.21 2.50 -14.68
N GLY A 245 0.36 1.89 -15.52
CA GLY A 245 -0.90 1.34 -15.05
C GLY A 245 -1.76 0.64 -16.09
N LEU A 246 -3.06 0.97 -16.05
CA LEU A 246 -4.10 0.28 -16.78
C LEU A 246 -3.81 0.24 -18.30
N ARG A 247 -3.98 -0.93 -18.93
CA ARG A 247 -3.83 -1.15 -20.39
C ARG A 247 -2.48 -0.71 -20.99
N ALA A 248 -1.38 -1.02 -20.30
CA ALA A 248 -0.01 -0.74 -20.75
C ALA A 248 0.29 0.75 -20.95
N ASN A 249 -0.45 1.63 -20.28
CA ASN A 249 -0.08 3.03 -20.20
C ASN A 249 1.21 3.17 -19.39
N LEU A 250 2.20 3.81 -20.01
CA LEU A 250 3.52 4.06 -19.44
C LEU A 250 3.98 5.45 -19.87
N TYR A 251 4.32 6.28 -18.90
CA TYR A 251 4.78 7.65 -19.12
C TYR A 251 6.10 7.85 -18.42
N ARG A 252 6.99 8.63 -19.05
CA ARG A 252 8.29 9.02 -18.51
C ARG A 252 8.33 10.52 -18.30
N SER A 253 8.89 10.93 -17.17
CA SER A 253 9.22 12.33 -16.87
C SER A 253 10.71 12.41 -16.53
N THR A 254 11.34 13.53 -16.89
CA THR A 254 12.74 13.87 -16.57
C THR A 254 12.88 15.13 -15.70
N ASP A 255 11.75 15.66 -15.24
CA ASP A 255 11.63 16.93 -14.54
C ASP A 255 10.70 16.80 -13.33
N PHE A 256 10.82 15.65 -12.64
CA PHE A 256 10.09 15.35 -11.41
C PHE A 256 8.56 15.49 -11.56
N GLY A 257 8.02 14.97 -12.66
CA GLY A 257 6.59 14.87 -12.93
C GLY A 257 5.97 16.16 -13.49
N SER A 258 6.78 17.17 -13.86
CA SER A 258 6.26 18.42 -14.42
C SER A 258 5.80 18.26 -15.88
N THR A 259 6.52 17.45 -16.66
CA THR A 259 6.15 17.08 -18.02
C THR A 259 6.29 15.58 -18.25
N TRP A 260 5.48 15.04 -19.16
CA TRP A 260 5.36 13.61 -19.40
C TRP A 260 5.45 13.26 -20.87
N GLN A 261 6.23 12.22 -21.17
CA GLN A 261 6.33 11.61 -22.49
C GLN A 261 5.70 10.21 -22.45
N PRO A 262 4.69 9.90 -23.28
CA PRO A 262 4.17 8.55 -23.38
C PRO A 262 5.18 7.62 -24.05
N ILE A 263 5.35 6.43 -23.50
CA ILE A 263 6.24 5.40 -24.03
C ILE A 263 5.39 4.34 -24.76
N SER A 264 5.64 4.19 -26.06
CA SER A 264 4.91 3.21 -26.88
C SER A 264 5.47 1.81 -26.68
N LEU A 265 4.62 0.88 -26.23
CA LEU A 265 4.97 -0.51 -25.99
C LEU A 265 4.47 -1.41 -27.12
N GLN A 266 5.39 -1.98 -27.88
CA GLN A 266 5.10 -2.85 -29.03
C GLN A 266 5.46 -4.30 -28.73
N ALA A 267 4.46 -5.16 -28.70
CA ALA A 267 4.62 -6.61 -28.61
C ALA A 267 4.69 -7.23 -30.02
N ALA A 268 5.01 -8.53 -30.09
CA ALA A 268 5.11 -9.26 -31.36
C ALA A 268 3.80 -9.26 -32.19
N ARG A 269 2.65 -9.04 -31.55
CA ARG A 269 1.31 -9.02 -32.19
C ARG A 269 0.70 -7.62 -32.27
N GLY A 270 1.52 -6.57 -32.13
CA GLY A 270 1.10 -5.18 -32.14
C GLY A 270 1.18 -4.51 -30.77
N PRO A 271 0.48 -3.37 -30.57
CA PRO A 271 0.56 -2.61 -29.34
C PRO A 271 0.18 -3.47 -28.12
N LEU A 272 0.97 -3.38 -27.06
CA LEU A 272 0.65 -4.01 -25.79
C LEU A 272 -0.58 -3.35 -25.17
N GLN A 273 -1.50 -4.13 -24.62
CA GLN A 273 -2.75 -3.63 -24.02
C GLN A 273 -3.03 -4.23 -22.63
N PHE A 274 -2.08 -5.01 -22.08
CA PHE A 274 -2.22 -5.60 -20.74
C PHE A 274 -1.77 -4.59 -19.68
N GLY A 275 -2.49 -4.54 -18.55
CA GLY A 275 -2.10 -3.67 -17.42
C GLY A 275 -0.73 -4.03 -16.85
N LEU A 276 0.02 -3.01 -16.45
CA LEU A 276 1.30 -3.12 -15.75
C LEU A 276 1.04 -3.07 -14.24
N ALA A 277 1.73 -3.92 -13.48
CA ALA A 277 1.48 -4.12 -12.05
C ALA A 277 2.64 -3.61 -11.18
N SER A 278 3.88 -3.87 -11.56
CA SER A 278 5.05 -3.51 -10.76
C SER A 278 6.25 -3.18 -11.64
N ALA A 279 7.18 -2.40 -11.08
CA ALA A 279 8.44 -2.02 -11.68
C ALA A 279 9.58 -2.22 -10.67
N THR A 280 10.77 -2.52 -11.17
CA THR A 280 11.98 -2.61 -10.38
C THR A 280 13.16 -2.02 -11.15
N LEU A 281 13.99 -1.26 -10.42
CA LEU A 281 15.29 -0.80 -10.89
C LEU A 281 16.34 -1.80 -10.42
N LEU A 282 17.06 -2.40 -11.37
CA LEU A 282 18.11 -3.36 -11.09
C LEU A 282 19.44 -2.66 -10.78
N ASP A 283 20.35 -3.39 -10.14
CA ASP A 283 21.69 -2.89 -9.75
C ASP A 283 22.52 -2.40 -10.96
N ASP A 284 22.25 -2.91 -12.17
CA ASP A 284 22.87 -2.47 -13.42
C ASP A 284 22.24 -1.21 -14.03
N GLY A 285 21.24 -0.62 -13.36
CA GLY A 285 20.48 0.55 -13.82
C GLY A 285 19.38 0.23 -14.83
N SER A 286 19.18 -1.04 -15.21
CA SER A 286 18.07 -1.43 -16.08
C SER A 286 16.75 -1.49 -15.31
N LEU A 287 15.67 -1.16 -16.00
CA LEU A 287 14.31 -1.18 -15.46
C LEU A 287 13.60 -2.42 -15.97
N VAL A 288 12.92 -3.13 -15.06
CA VAL A 288 12.03 -4.24 -15.39
C VAL A 288 10.63 -3.90 -14.94
N LEU A 289 9.65 -4.00 -15.83
CA LEU A 289 8.23 -3.88 -15.47
C LEU A 289 7.53 -5.19 -15.76
N VAL A 290 6.58 -5.57 -14.92
CA VAL A 290 5.77 -6.77 -15.10
C VAL A 290 4.29 -6.46 -15.02
N GLY A 291 3.46 -7.36 -15.53
CA GLY A 291 2.03 -7.23 -15.40
C GLY A 291 1.23 -8.39 -15.96
N ASN A 292 0.00 -8.09 -16.33
CA ASN A 292 -0.98 -9.08 -16.78
C ASN A 292 -0.59 -9.73 -18.11
N GLY A 293 -1.15 -10.92 -18.37
CA GLY A 293 -0.89 -11.65 -19.61
C GLY A 293 0.56 -12.10 -19.78
N GLY A 294 1.28 -12.31 -18.68
CA GLY A 294 2.69 -12.71 -18.68
C GLY A 294 3.63 -11.64 -19.20
N THR A 295 3.26 -10.36 -19.07
CA THR A 295 4.06 -9.25 -19.61
C THR A 295 5.32 -9.04 -18.78
N VAL A 296 6.48 -9.04 -19.43
CA VAL A 296 7.78 -8.61 -18.89
C VAL A 296 8.37 -7.59 -19.84
N LEU A 297 8.65 -6.40 -19.33
CA LEU A 297 9.29 -5.30 -20.06
C LEU A 297 10.68 -5.11 -19.50
N ARG A 298 11.64 -4.76 -20.37
CA ARG A 298 12.97 -4.34 -19.94
C ARG A 298 13.48 -3.14 -20.72
N SER A 299 13.98 -2.15 -19.99
CA SER A 299 14.72 -1.00 -20.54
C SER A 299 16.14 -1.00 -19.99
N SER A 300 17.10 -0.75 -20.86
CA SER A 300 18.51 -0.53 -20.51
C SER A 300 18.97 0.90 -20.82
N ASP A 301 18.03 1.79 -21.11
CA ASP A 301 18.26 3.16 -21.60
C ASP A 301 17.46 4.18 -20.77
N ASP A 302 17.36 3.92 -19.47
CA ASP A 302 16.72 4.81 -18.49
C ASP A 302 15.22 5.04 -18.76
N GLY A 303 14.53 4.01 -19.25
CA GLY A 303 13.09 4.02 -19.50
C GLY A 303 12.68 4.73 -20.80
N GLN A 304 13.63 5.05 -21.68
CA GLN A 304 13.31 5.67 -22.97
C GLN A 304 12.67 4.67 -23.94
N THR A 305 13.17 3.44 -23.97
CA THR A 305 12.60 2.36 -24.78
C THR A 305 12.54 1.05 -24.00
N PHE A 306 11.60 0.18 -24.39
CA PHE A 306 11.41 -1.12 -23.75
C PHE A 306 11.34 -2.25 -24.76
N SER A 307 12.09 -3.31 -24.48
CA SER A 307 11.80 -4.63 -25.04
C SER A 307 10.58 -5.22 -24.34
N VAL A 308 9.67 -5.82 -25.11
CA VAL A 308 8.44 -6.45 -24.60
C VAL A 308 8.55 -7.97 -24.80
N PHE A 309 8.43 -8.73 -23.71
CA PHE A 309 8.29 -10.17 -23.74
C PHE A 309 6.95 -10.58 -23.12
N ASN A 310 6.18 -11.42 -23.82
CA ASN A 310 4.97 -12.01 -23.28
C ASN A 310 5.21 -13.49 -23.05
N ARG A 311 5.15 -13.91 -21.78
CA ARG A 311 5.32 -15.31 -21.39
C ARG A 311 4.22 -16.19 -22.00
N PRO A 312 4.55 -17.42 -22.46
CA PRO A 312 3.56 -18.34 -23.02
C PRO A 312 2.46 -18.77 -22.03
N ASP A 313 2.79 -18.84 -20.74
CA ASP A 313 1.87 -19.20 -19.65
C ASP A 313 0.77 -18.15 -19.38
N ARG A 314 1.02 -16.90 -19.79
CA ARG A 314 0.16 -15.72 -19.61
C ARG A 314 -0.26 -15.45 -18.17
N LEU A 315 0.49 -15.95 -17.20
CA LEU A 315 0.20 -15.73 -15.78
C LEU A 315 0.23 -14.23 -15.46
N ALA A 316 -0.68 -13.77 -14.59
CA ALA A 316 -0.63 -12.41 -14.09
C ALA A 316 0.58 -12.28 -13.14
N LEU A 317 1.50 -11.40 -13.51
CA LEU A 317 2.68 -11.09 -12.71
C LEU A 317 2.40 -9.86 -11.85
N ALA A 318 2.84 -9.89 -10.60
CA ALA A 318 2.60 -8.87 -9.60
C ALA A 318 3.90 -8.18 -9.13
N GLY A 319 5.04 -8.87 -9.19
CA GLY A 319 6.33 -8.30 -8.79
C GLY A 319 7.51 -8.97 -9.49
N ALA A 320 8.67 -8.31 -9.45
CA ALA A 320 9.91 -8.84 -10.01
C ALA A 320 11.11 -8.33 -9.21
N SER A 321 12.13 -9.17 -9.06
CA SER A 321 13.44 -8.78 -8.52
C SER A 321 14.56 -9.38 -9.35
N GLY A 322 15.70 -8.70 -9.39
CA GLY A 322 16.94 -9.22 -9.94
C GLY A 322 17.55 -10.31 -9.07
N LEU A 323 18.25 -11.24 -9.72
CA LEU A 323 19.10 -12.25 -9.12
C LEU A 323 20.57 -11.92 -9.39
N SER A 324 21.46 -12.43 -8.54
CA SER A 324 22.91 -12.22 -8.65
C SER A 324 23.54 -12.74 -9.96
N ASP A 325 22.88 -13.66 -10.66
CA ASP A 325 23.33 -14.17 -11.96
C ASP A 325 22.79 -13.37 -13.16
N GLY A 326 22.18 -12.21 -12.90
CA GLY A 326 21.59 -11.31 -13.90
C GLY A 326 20.21 -11.74 -14.40
N ASN A 327 19.64 -12.81 -13.85
CA ASN A 327 18.29 -13.27 -14.16
C ASN A 327 17.26 -12.66 -13.21
N LEU A 328 16.01 -13.10 -13.35
CA LEU A 328 14.88 -12.54 -12.61
C LEU A 328 14.18 -13.62 -11.79
N ILE A 329 13.66 -13.20 -10.65
CA ILE A 329 12.58 -13.89 -9.97
C ILE A 329 11.32 -13.06 -10.17
N LEU A 330 10.24 -13.70 -10.64
CA LEU A 330 8.94 -13.08 -10.88
C LEU A 330 7.94 -13.68 -9.91
N VAL A 331 7.04 -12.87 -9.37
CA VAL A 331 5.96 -13.32 -8.50
C VAL A 331 4.61 -12.93 -9.06
N GLY A 332 3.57 -13.67 -8.68
CA GLY A 332 2.20 -13.41 -9.13
C GLY A 332 1.31 -14.63 -8.96
N GLN A 333 0.43 -14.84 -9.93
CA GLN A 333 -0.37 -16.04 -10.02
C GLN A 333 0.53 -17.28 -10.12
N GLY A 334 0.29 -18.27 -9.27
CA GLY A 334 1.08 -19.52 -9.24
C GLY A 334 2.44 -19.40 -8.54
N GLY A 335 2.70 -18.28 -7.86
CA GLY A 335 3.81 -18.12 -6.92
C GLY A 335 5.08 -17.59 -7.55
N ALA A 336 6.21 -18.15 -7.14
CA ALA A 336 7.54 -17.71 -7.55
C ALA A 336 8.01 -18.42 -8.83
N HIS A 337 8.45 -17.64 -9.82
CA HIS A 337 8.85 -18.10 -11.14
C HIS A 337 10.25 -17.61 -11.48
N TYR A 338 11.15 -18.55 -11.78
CA TYR A 338 12.45 -18.21 -12.32
C TYR A 338 12.37 -17.85 -13.78
N ALA A 339 12.99 -16.73 -14.12
CA ALA A 339 13.01 -16.24 -15.47
C ALA A 339 14.39 -15.77 -15.88
N THR A 340 14.69 -15.84 -17.17
CA THR A 340 15.87 -15.20 -17.74
C THR A 340 15.81 -13.68 -17.53
N ALA A 341 16.91 -13.00 -17.79
CA ALA A 341 16.97 -11.53 -17.81
C ALA A 341 15.98 -10.84 -18.78
N THR A 342 15.30 -11.60 -19.65
CA THR A 342 14.27 -11.13 -20.59
C THR A 342 12.85 -11.58 -20.21
N GLY A 343 12.69 -12.32 -19.11
CA GLY A 343 11.40 -12.79 -18.62
C GLY A 343 10.99 -14.20 -19.10
N ALA A 344 11.81 -14.88 -19.91
CA ALA A 344 11.52 -16.23 -20.39
C ALA A 344 11.65 -17.25 -19.26
N GLU A 345 10.79 -18.28 -19.25
CA GLU A 345 10.82 -19.32 -18.22
C GLU A 345 12.18 -20.04 -18.17
N ARG A 346 12.65 -20.31 -16.96
CA ARG A 346 13.85 -21.09 -16.70
C ARG A 346 13.53 -22.19 -15.70
N ALA A 347 14.12 -23.37 -15.90
CA ALA A 347 14.06 -24.42 -14.89
C ALA A 347 14.62 -23.90 -13.56
N GLN A 348 14.00 -24.31 -12.46
CA GLN A 348 14.55 -24.01 -11.13
C GLN A 348 15.98 -24.58 -11.04
N PRO A 349 16.93 -23.82 -10.45
CA PRO A 349 18.32 -24.24 -10.38
C PRO A 349 18.55 -25.54 -9.60
#